data_AF-A0A1V0B4B3-F1
#
_entry.id   AF-A0A1V0B4B3-F1
#
_cell.length_a   1.000
_cell.length_b   1.000
_cell.length_c   1.000
_cell.angle_alpha   90.00
_cell.angle_beta   90.00
_cell.angle_gamma   90.00
#
_symmetry.space_group_name_H-M   'P 1'
#
loop_
_entity.id
_entity.type
_entity.pdbx_description
1 polymer ?
#
loop_
_entity_poly.entity_id
_entity_poly.type
_entity_poly.pdbx_seq_one_letter_code
_entity_poly.pdbx_strand_id
1 'polypeptide(L)'
;MSFTPLDARRPGDLLRTHTTLKGLFAGASTVKRLQALVETQLEPAAREHCRVASLRDGVLRLVVSDSHWATRLRYQQKRLIRQLQVYTEFATLTKIYCKVQPPLVKKSPPLHKMKHSIVAAQSLEETAEVVSDPALKAALERLARHHRES
;
A
#
# COMPACT_ATOMS: atom_id res chain seq x y z
N MET A 1 15.47 -32.75 -13.45
CA MET A 1 16.01 -31.45 -12.98
C MET A 1 15.49 -31.22 -11.58
N SER A 2 16.33 -31.35 -10.56
CA SER A 2 15.95 -31.21 -9.15
C SER A 2 15.84 -29.73 -8.78
N PHE A 3 14.63 -29.28 -8.42
CA PHE A 3 14.38 -27.95 -7.89
C PHE A 3 14.79 -27.95 -6.41
N THR A 4 15.97 -27.45 -6.09
CA THR A 4 16.35 -27.20 -4.68
C THR A 4 15.61 -25.95 -4.19
N PRO A 5 14.73 -26.06 -3.18
CA PRO A 5 14.05 -24.88 -2.64
C PRO A 5 15.10 -23.92 -2.07
N LEU A 6 14.96 -22.64 -2.40
CA LEU A 6 15.74 -21.56 -1.79
C LEU A 6 15.60 -21.67 -0.27
N ASP A 7 16.73 -21.58 0.41
CA ASP A 7 16.84 -21.68 1.87
C ASP A 7 15.87 -20.67 2.53
N ALA A 8 14.77 -21.18 3.11
CA ALA A 8 13.66 -20.36 3.59
C ALA A 8 14.09 -19.61 4.86
N ARG A 9 14.70 -18.43 4.69
CA ARG A 9 15.10 -17.57 5.79
C ARG A 9 13.91 -16.80 6.35
N ARG A 10 13.87 -16.64 7.68
CA ARG A 10 12.84 -15.80 8.31
C ARG A 10 13.03 -14.35 7.84
N PRO A 11 11.96 -13.61 7.51
CA PRO A 11 12.08 -12.22 7.05
C PRO A 11 12.87 -11.33 8.00
N GLY A 12 12.75 -11.56 9.32
CA GLY A 12 13.51 -10.84 10.34
C GLY A 12 15.02 -11.03 10.25
N ASP A 13 15.49 -12.20 9.81
CA ASP A 13 16.91 -12.49 9.64
C ASP A 13 17.46 -11.78 8.39
N LEU A 14 16.66 -11.68 7.33
CA LEU A 14 17.02 -10.93 6.12
C LEU A 14 17.16 -9.42 6.39
N LEU A 15 16.27 -8.86 7.20
CA LEU A 15 16.33 -7.45 7.62
C LEU A 15 17.57 -7.12 8.45
N ARG A 16 18.17 -8.11 9.12
CA ARG A 16 19.34 -7.94 10.00
C ARG A 16 20.67 -8.29 9.33
N THR A 17 20.66 -9.21 8.37
CA THR A 17 21.87 -9.71 7.69
C THR A 17 22.33 -8.80 6.55
N HIS A 18 21.41 -8.19 5.79
CA HIS A 18 21.78 -7.25 4.73
C HIS A 18 21.89 -5.81 5.26
N THR A 19 23.06 -5.20 5.08
CA THR A 19 23.37 -3.82 5.52
C THR A 19 22.38 -2.79 4.96
N THR A 20 22.01 -2.91 3.68
CA THR A 20 21.02 -2.03 3.05
C THR A 20 19.65 -2.15 3.70
N LEU A 21 19.17 -3.38 3.93
CA LEU A 21 17.86 -3.61 4.55
C LEU A 21 17.83 -3.14 6.01
N LYS A 22 18.93 -3.35 6.73
CA LYS A 22 19.11 -2.86 8.11
C LYS A 22 19.00 -1.34 8.17
N GLY A 23 19.65 -0.62 7.25
CA GLY A 23 19.57 0.84 7.16
C GLY A 23 18.16 1.34 6.85
N LEU A 24 17.48 0.72 5.89
CA LEU A 24 16.08 1.04 5.56
C LEU A 24 15.13 0.80 6.73
N PHE A 25 15.30 -0.34 7.42
CA PHE A 25 14.49 -0.69 8.58
C PHE A 25 14.70 0.26 9.75
N ALA A 26 15.95 0.64 10.02
CA ALA A 26 16.28 1.66 11.03
C ALA A 26 15.60 2.99 10.71
N GLY A 27 15.71 3.46 9.45
CA GLY A 27 15.04 4.68 9.00
C GLY A 27 13.52 4.62 9.13
N ALA A 28 12.90 3.52 8.73
CA ALA A 28 11.46 3.31 8.90
C ALA A 28 11.03 3.31 10.37
N SER A 29 11.84 2.69 11.24
CA SER A 29 11.59 2.66 12.69
C SER A 29 11.70 4.05 13.32
N THR A 30 12.69 4.85 12.90
CA THR A 30 12.82 6.25 13.31
C THR A 30 11.60 7.05 12.88
N VAL A 31 11.17 6.96 11.61
CA VAL A 31 9.98 7.66 11.12
C VAL A 31 8.73 7.24 11.90
N LYS A 32 8.57 5.94 12.19
CA LYS A 32 7.46 5.43 13.01
C LYS A 32 7.45 6.02 14.42
N ARG A 33 8.61 6.14 15.06
CA ARG A 33 8.73 6.79 16.38
C ARG A 33 8.35 8.27 16.33
N LEU A 34 8.87 8.99 15.34
CA LEU A 34 8.53 10.41 15.13
C LEU A 34 7.03 10.59 14.87
N GLN A 35 6.41 9.70 14.07
CA GLN A 35 4.97 9.72 13.82
C GLN A 35 4.17 9.62 15.11
N ALA A 36 4.50 8.66 15.98
CA ALA A 36 3.78 8.47 17.24
C ALA A 36 3.84 9.72 18.13
N LEU A 37 5.02 10.35 18.23
CA LEU A 37 5.19 11.59 19.00
C LEU A 37 4.39 12.74 18.40
N VAL A 38 4.39 12.90 17.07
CA VAL A 38 3.59 13.92 16.39
C VAL A 38 2.09 13.70 16.64
N GLU A 39 1.60 12.47 16.56
CA GLU A 39 0.19 12.13 16.80
C GLU A 39 -0.29 12.47 18.22
N THR A 40 0.61 12.49 19.22
CA THR A 40 0.27 12.92 20.59
C THR A 40 -0.06 14.41 20.68
N GLN A 41 0.54 15.23 19.82
CA GLN A 41 0.36 16.68 19.80
C GLN A 41 -0.72 17.12 18.80
N LEU A 42 -1.11 16.23 17.88
CA LEU A 42 -2.18 16.47 16.92
C LEU A 42 -3.56 16.14 17.50
N GLU A 43 -4.55 16.90 17.06
CA GLU A 43 -5.95 16.60 17.31
C GLU A 43 -6.34 15.26 16.68
N PRO A 44 -7.27 14.49 17.28
CA PRO A 44 -7.64 13.15 16.80
C PRO A 44 -8.01 13.13 15.31
N ALA A 45 -8.79 14.13 14.85
CA ALA A 45 -9.20 14.24 13.46
C ALA A 45 -8.03 14.46 12.49
N ALA A 46 -6.92 15.09 12.92
CA ALA A 46 -5.79 15.38 12.05
C ALA A 46 -4.84 14.18 11.86
N ARG A 47 -4.88 13.18 12.75
CA ARG A 47 -3.89 12.07 12.80
C ARG A 47 -3.87 11.23 11.54
N GLU A 48 -5.04 10.95 10.96
CA GLU A 48 -5.13 10.14 9.73
C GLU A 48 -4.64 10.90 8.50
N HIS A 49 -4.75 12.22 8.54
CA HIS A 49 -4.44 13.12 7.44
C HIS A 49 -3.01 13.65 7.45
N CYS A 50 -2.25 13.45 8.54
CA CYS A 50 -0.90 13.98 8.71
C CYS A 50 0.12 12.86 8.94
N ARG A 51 1.06 12.67 8.01
CA ARG A 51 2.11 11.66 8.08
C ARG A 51 3.50 12.26 8.07
N VAL A 52 4.37 11.82 8.96
CA VAL A 52 5.78 12.23 9.01
C VAL A 52 6.52 11.61 7.83
N ALA A 53 7.13 12.46 7.02
CA ALA A 53 7.99 12.05 5.92
C ALA A 53 9.46 11.95 6.35
N SER A 54 9.94 12.96 7.07
CA SER A 54 11.32 13.04 7.53
C SER A 54 11.52 14.18 8.52
N LEU A 55 12.50 14.06 9.40
CA LEU A 55 13.09 15.17 10.15
C LEU A 55 14.56 15.26 9.77
N ARG A 56 14.98 16.36 9.13
CA ARG A 56 16.37 16.63 8.73
C ARG A 56 16.63 18.12 8.78
N ASP A 57 17.83 18.51 9.22
CA ASP A 57 18.28 19.91 9.24
C ASP A 57 17.31 20.85 9.99
N GLY A 58 16.71 20.33 11.07
CA GLY A 58 15.69 21.04 11.84
C GLY A 58 14.35 21.25 11.14
N VAL A 59 14.11 20.59 10.00
CA VAL A 59 12.85 20.68 9.26
C VAL A 59 12.08 19.37 9.35
N LEU A 60 10.91 19.41 10.00
CA LEU A 60 9.95 18.31 9.99
C LEU A 60 9.09 18.42 8.72
N ARG A 61 9.21 17.44 7.84
CA ARG A 61 8.34 17.31 6.67
C ARG A 61 7.15 16.42 6.99
N LEU A 62 5.96 16.94 6.74
CA LEU A 62 4.68 16.23 6.85
C LEU A 62 4.06 16.07 5.47
N VAL A 63 3.59 14.87 5.15
CA VAL A 63 2.66 14.63 4.04
C VAL A 63 1.26 14.79 4.57
N VAL A 64 0.45 15.56 3.87
CA VAL A 64 -0.92 15.89 4.26
C VAL A 64 -1.88 15.48 3.15
N SER A 65 -3.04 14.90 3.47
CA SER A 65 -4.01 14.43 2.48
C SER A 65 -4.58 15.56 1.60
N ASP A 66 -4.81 16.75 2.16
CA ASP A 66 -5.48 17.84 1.47
C ASP A 66 -5.01 19.22 1.98
N SER A 67 -5.42 20.25 1.24
CA SER A 67 -5.02 21.64 1.51
C SER A 67 -5.65 22.21 2.79
N HIS A 68 -6.78 21.67 3.26
CA HIS A 68 -7.44 22.13 4.47
C HIS A 68 -6.57 21.85 5.69
N TRP A 69 -6.11 20.61 5.84
CA TRP A 69 -5.20 20.23 6.93
C TRP A 69 -3.85 20.92 6.84
N ALA A 70 -3.30 21.11 5.64
CA ALA A 70 -2.03 21.83 5.46
C ALA A 70 -2.14 23.29 5.92
N THR A 71 -3.26 23.94 5.61
CA THR A 71 -3.54 25.32 6.04
C THR A 71 -3.67 25.40 7.56
N ARG A 72 -4.42 24.47 8.16
CA ARG A 72 -4.59 24.41 9.61
C ARG A 72 -3.27 24.18 10.36
N LEU A 73 -2.44 23.24 9.88
CA LEU A 73 -1.10 23.00 10.42
C LEU A 73 -0.21 24.24 10.31
N ARG A 74 -0.31 24.99 9.20
CA ARG A 74 0.45 26.23 9.00
C ARG A 74 0.08 27.29 10.04
N TYR A 75 -1.19 27.46 10.35
CA TYR A 75 -1.63 28.39 11.41
C TYR A 75 -1.18 27.94 12.80
N GLN A 76 -1.19 26.63 13.07
CA GLN A 76 -0.76 26.09 14.36
C GLN A 76 0.75 25.84 14.46
N GLN A 77 1.53 26.14 13.41
CA GLN A 77 2.93 25.73 13.29
C GLN A 77 3.79 26.18 14.47
N LYS A 78 3.70 27.45 14.89
CA LYS A 78 4.50 27.97 16.01
C LYS A 78 4.20 27.23 17.32
N ARG A 79 2.92 26.94 17.58
CA ARG A 79 2.47 26.17 18.75
C ARG A 79 2.99 24.74 18.69
N LEU A 80 2.80 24.08 17.54
CA LEU A 80 3.18 22.69 17.34
C LEU A 80 4.70 22.49 17.45
N ILE A 81 5.51 23.41 16.92
CA ILE A 81 6.97 23.37 17.09
C ILE A 81 7.34 23.41 18.57
N ARG A 82 6.79 24.35 19.34
CA ARG A 82 7.08 24.45 20.79
C ARG A 82 6.69 23.19 21.55
N GLN A 83 5.53 22.61 21.22
CA GLN A 83 5.06 21.36 21.82
C GLN A 83 5.96 20.17 21.47
N LEU A 84 6.41 20.07 20.22
CA LEU A 84 7.28 18.98 19.78
C LEU A 84 8.70 19.12 20.32
N GLN A 85 9.23 20.33 20.47
CA GLN A 85 10.58 20.59 21.00
C GLN A 85 10.79 20.11 22.44
N VAL A 86 9.71 19.79 23.18
CA VAL A 86 9.79 19.15 24.51
C VAL A 86 10.41 17.75 24.40
N TYR A 87 10.26 17.07 23.27
CA TYR A 87 10.85 15.77 23.02
C TYR A 87 12.25 15.93 22.43
N THR A 88 13.19 15.12 22.92
CA THR A 88 14.60 15.13 22.50
C THR A 88 14.77 14.94 20.99
N GLU A 89 13.90 14.15 20.37
CA GLU A 89 13.92 13.87 18.93
C GLU A 89 13.69 15.12 18.07
N PHE A 90 12.98 16.12 18.60
CA PHE A 90 12.67 17.36 17.89
C PHE A 90 13.43 18.57 18.48
N ALA A 91 14.48 18.35 19.26
CA ALA A 91 15.24 19.45 19.87
C ALA A 91 15.78 20.47 18.83
N THR A 92 16.13 20.00 17.64
CA THR A 92 16.61 20.84 16.52
C THR A 92 15.50 21.37 15.62
N LEU A 93 14.23 21.07 15.90
CA LEU A 93 13.10 21.45 15.05
C LEU A 93 12.91 22.96 15.03
N THR A 94 13.06 23.57 13.86
CA THR A 94 12.85 25.01 13.63
C THR A 94 11.68 25.29 12.71
N LYS A 95 11.33 24.34 11.83
CA LYS A 95 10.30 24.54 10.80
C LYS A 95 9.53 23.26 10.52
N ILE A 96 8.24 23.41 10.27
CA ILE A 96 7.39 22.35 9.74
C ILE A 96 7.08 22.68 8.28
N TYR A 97 7.28 21.72 7.39
CA TYR A 97 6.94 21.84 5.98
C TYR A 97 5.86 20.83 5.63
N CYS A 98 4.71 21.31 5.14
CA CYS A 98 3.59 20.47 4.74
C CYS A 98 3.59 20.29 3.23
N LYS A 99 3.68 19.04 2.77
CA LYS A 99 3.49 18.65 1.37
C LYS A 99 2.10 18.03 1.22
N VAL A 100 1.23 18.67 0.45
CA VAL A 100 -0.08 18.11 0.14
C VAL A 100 0.10 16.98 -0.88
N GLN A 101 -0.42 15.79 -0.54
CA GLN A 101 -0.47 14.63 -1.41
C GLN A 101 -1.86 13.99 -1.26
N PRO A 102 -2.78 14.28 -2.20
CA PRO A 102 -4.09 13.66 -2.23
C PRO A 102 -3.98 12.14 -2.25
N PRO A 103 -4.88 11.41 -1.55
CA PRO A 103 -4.91 9.98 -1.65
C PRO A 103 -5.10 9.60 -3.12
N LEU A 104 -4.24 8.71 -3.61
CA LEU A 104 -4.41 8.14 -4.94
C LEU A 104 -5.74 7.39 -4.91
N VAL A 105 -6.74 7.93 -5.60
CA VAL A 105 -7.99 7.21 -5.86
C VAL A 105 -7.57 5.98 -6.65
N LYS A 106 -7.54 4.82 -5.99
CA LYS A 106 -7.26 3.54 -6.64
C LYS A 106 -8.38 3.34 -7.64
N LYS A 107 -8.13 3.70 -8.90
CA LYS A 107 -8.99 3.32 -10.00
C LYS A 107 -9.02 1.80 -9.97
N SER A 108 -10.21 1.22 -9.80
CA SER A 108 -10.36 -0.23 -9.84
C SER A 108 -9.62 -0.73 -11.07
N PRO A 109 -8.73 -1.74 -10.94
CA PRO A 109 -8.05 -2.28 -12.10
C PRO A 109 -9.13 -2.63 -13.13
N PRO A 110 -8.91 -2.33 -14.42
CA PRO A 110 -9.88 -2.70 -15.45
C PRO A 110 -10.17 -4.19 -15.28
N LEU A 111 -11.44 -4.54 -15.14
CA LEU A 111 -11.86 -5.94 -15.11
C LEU A 111 -11.32 -6.58 -16.38
N HIS A 112 -10.35 -7.48 -16.23
CA HIS A 112 -9.89 -8.29 -17.35
C HIS A 112 -11.05 -9.21 -17.71
N LYS A 113 -11.80 -8.83 -18.75
CA LYS A 113 -12.69 -9.78 -19.42
C LYS A 113 -11.80 -10.91 -19.95
N MET A 114 -12.07 -12.13 -19.50
CA MET A 114 -11.39 -13.31 -20.03
C MET A 114 -11.60 -13.32 -21.55
N LYS A 115 -10.52 -13.41 -22.32
CA LYS A 115 -10.64 -13.43 -23.78
C LYS A 115 -11.33 -14.73 -24.19
N HIS A 116 -12.34 -14.62 -25.03
CA HIS A 116 -13.00 -15.75 -25.66
C HIS A 116 -11.99 -16.48 -26.55
N SER A 117 -11.97 -17.80 -26.48
CA SER A 117 -11.05 -18.65 -27.24
C SER A 117 -11.87 -19.73 -27.91
N ILE A 118 -11.77 -19.78 -29.24
CA ILE A 118 -12.39 -20.81 -30.08
C ILE A 118 -11.89 -22.19 -29.65
N VAL A 119 -10.60 -22.31 -29.33
CA VAL A 119 -9.99 -23.56 -28.84
C VAL A 119 -10.63 -24.00 -27.52
N ALA A 120 -10.91 -23.07 -26.61
CA ALA A 120 -11.58 -23.39 -25.35
C ALA A 120 -13.03 -23.83 -25.57
N ALA A 121 -13.76 -23.20 -26.50
CA ALA A 121 -15.12 -23.62 -26.85
C ALA A 121 -15.14 -25.05 -27.42
N GLN A 122 -14.19 -25.38 -28.29
CA GLN A 122 -14.06 -26.71 -28.88
C GLN A 122 -13.75 -27.78 -27.82
N SER A 123 -12.77 -27.53 -26.93
CA SER A 123 -12.47 -28.48 -25.85
C SER A 123 -13.64 -28.68 -24.88
N LEU A 124 -14.46 -27.65 -24.65
CA LEU A 124 -15.67 -27.76 -23.83
C LEU A 124 -16.77 -28.60 -24.51
N GLU A 125 -16.92 -28.49 -25.84
CA GLU A 125 -17.84 -29.32 -26.63
C GLU A 125 -17.40 -30.79 -26.65
N GLU A 126 -16.13 -31.05 -26.96
CA GLU A 126 -15.55 -32.40 -26.94
C GLU A 126 -15.71 -33.06 -25.57
N THR A 127 -15.50 -32.29 -24.49
CA THR A 127 -15.71 -32.80 -23.13
C THR A 127 -17.20 -33.08 -22.85
N ALA A 128 -18.12 -32.24 -23.34
CA ALA A 128 -19.55 -32.43 -23.16
C ALA A 128 -20.08 -33.70 -23.87
N GLU A 129 -19.44 -34.12 -24.97
CA GLU A 129 -19.82 -35.35 -25.70
C GLU A 129 -19.52 -36.63 -24.92
N VAL A 130 -18.48 -36.63 -24.09
CA VAL A 130 -18.02 -37.81 -23.33
C VAL A 130 -18.62 -37.88 -21.92
N VAL A 131 -19.27 -36.81 -21.46
CA VAL A 131 -19.87 -36.74 -20.12
C VAL A 131 -21.24 -37.42 -20.09
N SER A 132 -21.39 -38.42 -19.20
CA SER A 132 -22.64 -39.17 -19.02
C SER A 132 -23.70 -38.44 -18.20
N ASP A 133 -23.31 -37.46 -17.37
CA ASP A 133 -24.23 -36.69 -16.55
C ASP A 133 -24.96 -35.61 -17.40
N PRO A 134 -26.29 -35.67 -17.54
CA PRO A 134 -27.03 -34.76 -18.41
C PRO A 134 -26.97 -33.28 -17.96
N ALA A 135 -26.91 -33.03 -16.65
CA ALA A 135 -26.89 -31.67 -16.12
C ALA A 135 -25.52 -31.02 -16.33
N LEU A 136 -24.44 -31.78 -16.14
CA LEU A 136 -23.08 -31.33 -16.41
C LEU A 136 -22.84 -31.12 -17.91
N LYS A 137 -23.35 -32.04 -18.76
CA LYS A 137 -23.29 -31.89 -20.22
C LYS A 137 -23.94 -30.58 -20.68
N ALA A 138 -25.17 -30.32 -20.26
CA ALA A 138 -25.89 -29.09 -20.60
C ALA A 138 -25.16 -27.81 -20.10
N ALA A 139 -24.50 -27.89 -18.94
CA ALA A 139 -23.71 -26.78 -18.41
C ALA A 139 -22.47 -26.49 -19.27
N LEU A 140 -21.76 -27.53 -19.73
CA LEU A 140 -20.58 -27.41 -20.61
C LEU A 140 -20.95 -26.86 -21.99
N GLU A 141 -22.03 -27.35 -22.61
CA GLU A 141 -22.53 -26.85 -23.90
C GLU A 141 -22.92 -25.36 -23.82
N ARG A 142 -23.59 -24.96 -22.72
CA ARG A 142 -23.93 -23.55 -22.48
C ARG A 142 -22.68 -22.68 -22.35
N LEU A 143 -21.63 -23.18 -21.70
CA LEU A 143 -20.36 -22.46 -21.54
C LEU A 143 -19.62 -22.33 -22.88
N ALA A 144 -19.63 -23.39 -23.70
CA ALA A 144 -19.02 -23.38 -25.03
C ALA A 144 -19.67 -22.35 -25.97
N ARG A 145 -21.02 -22.27 -26.01
CA ARG A 145 -21.75 -21.24 -26.78
C ARG A 145 -21.37 -19.82 -26.37
N HIS A 146 -21.29 -19.56 -25.06
CA HIS A 146 -20.88 -18.26 -24.54
C HIS A 146 -19.42 -17.89 -24.91
N HIS A 147 -18.57 -18.88 -25.15
CA HIS A 147 -17.21 -18.67 -25.66
C HIS A 147 -17.15 -18.45 -27.19
N ARG A 148 -18.22 -18.71 -27.94
CA ARG A 148 -18.30 -18.57 -29.41
C ARG A 148 -19.05 -17.31 -29.88
N GLU A 149 -20.04 -16.84 -29.10
CA GLU A 149 -20.96 -15.75 -29.48
C GLU A 149 -20.47 -14.33 -29.12
N SER A 150 -19.24 -14.16 -28.60
CA SER A 150 -18.62 -12.85 -28.30
C SER A 150 -17.37 -12.62 -29.12
#